data_AF-A0A814YH06-F1
#
_entry.id   AF-A0A814YH06-F1
#
_cell.length_a   1.000
_cell.length_b   1.000
_cell.length_c   1.000
_cell.angle_alpha   90.00
_cell.angle_beta   90.00
_cell.angle_gamma   90.00
#
_symmetry.space_group_name_H-M   'P 1'
#
loop_
_entity.id
_entity.type
_entity.pdbx_description
1 polymer ?
#
loop_
_entity_poly.entity_id
_entity_poly.type
_entity_poly.pdbx_seq_one_letter_code
_entity_poly.pdbx_strand_id
1 'polypeptide(L)'
;MTETNSIRYWSALIISSVVSIIVALAIIGLSWYLLWKFVLIRFGVIRALFQLNNNDQPQSSTSTSRQQQQQQVPRRQHIRPLTSYHYVRSIHIQRESLCTSNEAWYRSLPMRETSRFWSSLFSVNIYPRSLRSPFYKYFCRMFDGDINECEHGPDNLGYYANFGEFFRRNLKEGVRPIDKESAIVSPCDGEVLANGLVTSVEQLNIVVKGIPYTIKDLFQFDQSEIERLQSKQSESSLFYACIYLNPGNYHHFHSPAKWKISERRHITVLLRFAFAQCAGIGLGIARVFAKAKYNVIFNGLEKNGSDIAADTAKEFNVGHLYSPANALHSDQLRAMIDEGIARFKHIDVLINNCGIQHVSPIENFPDNKWDDVLRINLTSAFILTKALMKPMKEKKFGRIINVASAHGLFASEYKSAYVAAKHGLLGLTKVTALEGAPFNINCNAICPGYVRTPLVDAQIRDQAKSHDISEAEVIPRVFLQKHSVKKFVPVELIGNLAVLLADENSATLTGTAIPVDGGWSAQ
;
A
#
# COMPACT_ATOMS: atom_id res chain seq x y z
N MET A 1 -45.53 29.97 -44.56
CA MET A 1 -44.85 29.39 -43.39
C MET A 1 -43.38 29.15 -43.72
N THR A 2 -42.71 30.07 -44.42
CA THR A 2 -41.76 31.08 -43.91
C THR A 2 -40.56 30.51 -43.14
N GLU A 3 -39.40 30.58 -43.80
CA GLU A 3 -38.03 30.21 -43.39
C GLU A 3 -37.63 30.66 -41.97
N THR A 4 -38.32 31.65 -41.41
CA THR A 4 -38.17 32.11 -40.03
C THR A 4 -38.41 31.02 -38.98
N ASN A 5 -39.26 30.01 -39.25
CA ASN A 5 -39.45 28.89 -38.33
C ASN A 5 -38.33 27.84 -38.40
N SER A 6 -37.73 27.64 -39.57
CA SER A 6 -36.58 26.72 -39.77
C SER A 6 -35.34 27.28 -39.07
N ILE A 7 -35.06 28.58 -39.23
CA ILE A 7 -33.92 29.24 -38.57
C ILE A 7 -34.10 29.21 -37.06
N ARG A 8 -35.32 29.43 -36.54
CA ARG A 8 -35.63 29.30 -35.10
C ARG A 8 -35.47 27.86 -34.59
N TYR A 9 -35.82 26.86 -35.39
CA TYR A 9 -35.66 25.45 -35.02
C TYR A 9 -34.20 25.02 -34.98
N TRP A 10 -33.41 25.40 -36.00
CA TRP A 10 -31.97 25.12 -36.06
C TRP A 10 -31.17 25.91 -35.02
N SER A 11 -31.52 27.18 -34.78
CA SER A 11 -30.90 27.94 -33.69
C SER A 11 -31.30 27.40 -32.31
N ALA A 12 -32.54 26.94 -32.10
CA ALA A 12 -32.92 26.25 -30.87
C ALA A 12 -32.21 24.89 -30.70
N LEU A 13 -31.98 24.14 -31.78
CA LEU A 13 -31.23 22.88 -31.74
C LEU A 13 -29.74 23.10 -31.46
N ILE A 14 -29.14 24.13 -32.07
CA ILE A 14 -27.74 24.52 -31.85
C ILE A 14 -27.57 25.08 -30.45
N ILE A 15 -28.48 25.94 -29.98
CA ILE A 15 -28.48 26.46 -28.60
C ILE A 15 -28.69 25.30 -27.62
N SER A 16 -29.60 24.36 -27.88
CA SER A 16 -29.79 23.16 -27.05
C SER A 16 -28.56 22.27 -27.04
N SER A 17 -27.87 22.09 -28.16
CA SER A 17 -26.65 21.29 -28.27
C SER A 17 -25.46 21.98 -27.60
N VAL A 18 -25.32 23.30 -27.75
CA VAL A 18 -24.28 24.11 -27.10
C VAL A 18 -24.55 24.21 -25.60
N VAL A 19 -25.80 24.37 -25.17
CA VAL A 19 -26.20 24.32 -23.76
C VAL A 19 -26.01 22.92 -23.21
N SER A 20 -26.30 21.85 -23.97
CA SER A 20 -26.03 20.47 -23.54
C SER A 20 -24.53 20.17 -23.45
N ILE A 21 -23.70 20.75 -24.33
CA ILE A 21 -22.24 20.64 -24.26
C ILE A 21 -21.68 21.51 -23.14
N ILE A 22 -22.22 22.71 -22.88
CA ILE A 22 -21.82 23.58 -21.76
C ILE A 22 -22.27 22.95 -20.45
N VAL A 23 -23.46 22.36 -20.38
CA VAL A 23 -23.98 21.62 -19.23
C VAL A 23 -23.21 20.31 -19.08
N ALA A 24 -22.85 19.61 -20.15
CA ALA A 24 -21.97 18.44 -20.07
C ALA A 24 -20.56 18.84 -19.64
N LEU A 25 -19.98 19.92 -20.13
CA LEU A 25 -18.65 20.42 -19.76
C LEU A 25 -18.63 21.07 -18.37
N ALA A 26 -19.75 21.66 -17.94
CA ALA A 26 -19.96 22.12 -16.57
C ALA A 26 -20.22 20.94 -15.66
N ILE A 27 -20.94 19.90 -16.07
CA ILE A 27 -21.11 18.65 -15.32
C ILE A 27 -19.79 17.87 -15.33
N ILE A 28 -18.95 17.94 -16.36
CA ILE A 28 -17.62 17.32 -16.43
C ILE A 28 -16.65 18.11 -15.56
N GLY A 29 -16.66 19.43 -15.68
CA GLY A 29 -15.85 20.34 -14.87
C GLY A 29 -16.27 20.28 -13.41
N LEU A 30 -17.56 20.19 -13.11
CA LEU A 30 -18.13 20.11 -11.75
C LEU A 30 -18.08 18.68 -11.22
N SER A 31 -18.29 17.64 -12.01
CA SER A 31 -18.10 16.24 -11.56
C SER A 31 -16.63 15.95 -11.37
N TRP A 32 -15.74 16.43 -12.24
CA TRP A 32 -14.30 16.33 -12.02
C TRP A 32 -13.85 17.26 -10.91
N TYR A 33 -14.35 18.48 -10.78
CA TYR A 33 -14.07 19.37 -9.64
C TYR A 33 -14.66 18.86 -8.34
N LEU A 34 -15.78 18.14 -8.34
CA LEU A 34 -16.39 17.55 -7.14
C LEU A 34 -15.72 16.22 -6.80
N LEU A 35 -15.41 15.36 -7.78
CA LEU A 35 -14.62 14.14 -7.59
C LEU A 35 -13.20 14.51 -7.15
N TRP A 36 -12.61 15.55 -7.76
CA TRP A 36 -11.28 16.02 -7.46
C TRP A 36 -11.23 16.99 -6.27
N LYS A 37 -12.30 17.71 -5.90
CA LYS A 37 -12.44 18.33 -4.57
C LYS A 37 -12.71 17.27 -3.51
N PHE A 38 -13.41 16.18 -3.81
CA PHE A 38 -13.53 15.08 -2.86
C PHE A 38 -12.15 14.48 -2.58
N VAL A 39 -11.33 14.33 -3.63
CA VAL A 39 -9.93 13.90 -3.52
C VAL A 39 -9.07 14.98 -2.86
N LEU A 40 -9.09 16.24 -3.30
CA LEU A 40 -8.28 17.35 -2.73
C LEU A 40 -8.72 17.78 -1.32
N ILE A 41 -9.98 17.73 -0.95
CA ILE A 41 -10.42 18.02 0.43
C ILE A 41 -9.93 16.89 1.36
N ARG A 42 -9.77 15.66 0.85
CA ARG A 42 -9.21 14.52 1.61
C ARG A 42 -7.68 14.34 1.52
N PHE A 43 -7.02 14.96 0.54
CA PHE A 43 -5.58 14.86 0.31
C PHE A 43 -4.81 16.20 0.41
N GLY A 44 -5.47 17.34 0.23
CA GLY A 44 -4.89 18.69 0.30
C GLY A 44 -4.48 19.12 1.70
N VAL A 45 -4.97 18.46 2.75
CA VAL A 45 -4.44 18.58 4.12
C VAL A 45 -2.96 18.14 4.19
N ILE A 46 -2.51 17.27 3.28
CA ILE A 46 -1.13 16.74 3.29
C ILE A 46 -0.12 17.77 2.79
N ARG A 47 -0.50 18.70 1.90
CA ARG A 47 0.43 19.70 1.33
C ARG A 47 0.80 20.80 2.33
N ALA A 48 -0.11 21.14 3.25
CA ALA A 48 0.15 22.13 4.30
C ALA A 48 1.09 21.60 5.41
N LEU A 49 1.09 20.29 5.66
CA LEU A 49 1.98 19.67 6.66
C LEU A 49 3.40 19.42 6.13
N PHE A 50 3.58 19.22 4.82
CA PHE A 50 4.91 18.98 4.24
C PHE A 50 5.77 20.25 4.10
N GLN A 51 5.18 21.45 4.08
CA GLN A 51 5.94 22.72 4.02
C GLN A 51 6.32 23.29 5.39
N LEU A 52 5.68 22.86 6.48
CA LEU A 52 5.97 23.37 7.82
C LEU A 52 7.10 22.62 8.56
N ASN A 53 7.60 21.50 8.04
CA ASN A 53 8.56 20.65 8.76
C ASN A 53 10.00 20.69 8.20
N ASN A 54 10.32 21.61 7.29
CA ASN A 54 11.66 21.74 6.68
C ASN A 54 12.47 22.97 7.13
N ASN A 55 12.01 23.71 8.13
CA ASN A 55 12.82 24.74 8.78
C ASN A 55 12.89 24.42 10.26
N ASP A 56 13.92 23.68 10.68
CA ASP A 56 14.71 24.01 11.86
C ASP A 56 15.91 23.07 12.02
N GLN A 57 17.06 23.71 12.28
CA GLN A 57 18.34 23.24 12.81
C GLN A 57 19.57 23.17 11.87
N PRO A 58 20.76 23.58 12.37
CA PRO A 58 21.80 24.24 11.59
C PRO A 58 22.93 23.31 11.12
N GLN A 59 23.59 23.70 10.03
CA GLN A 59 24.85 23.09 9.59
C GLN A 59 26.05 23.67 10.36
N SER A 60 26.86 22.80 10.96
CA SER A 60 28.23 23.12 11.40
C SER A 60 29.25 22.72 10.34
N SER A 61 30.18 23.63 10.12
CA SER A 61 31.21 23.77 9.10
C SER A 61 32.38 22.77 9.13
N THR A 62 32.97 22.49 7.96
CA THR A 62 34.40 22.76 7.63
C THR A 62 34.69 22.59 6.13
N SER A 63 34.85 23.74 5.43
CA SER A 63 35.98 24.15 4.54
C SER A 63 36.50 23.16 3.46
N THR A 64 36.74 23.51 2.18
CA THR A 64 37.26 24.77 1.64
C THR A 64 37.04 24.85 0.10
N SER A 65 36.77 26.07 -0.39
CA SER A 65 37.11 26.65 -1.70
C SER A 65 36.59 26.03 -3.02
N ARG A 66 35.57 26.69 -3.60
CA ARG A 66 35.69 27.45 -4.86
C ARG A 66 34.48 28.40 -5.01
N GLN A 67 34.76 29.70 -4.97
CA GLN A 67 33.82 30.77 -5.29
C GLN A 67 33.69 30.98 -6.80
N GLN A 68 32.56 31.59 -7.18
CA GLN A 68 32.19 32.22 -8.47
C GLN A 68 31.66 31.23 -9.53
N GLN A 69 30.43 31.31 -10.05
CA GLN A 69 29.54 32.46 -10.29
C GLN A 69 28.06 32.09 -10.06
N GLN A 70 27.33 33.02 -9.44
CA GLN A 70 25.86 33.07 -9.42
C GLN A 70 25.35 33.57 -10.79
N GLN A 71 24.35 32.87 -11.35
CA GLN A 71 23.27 33.53 -12.09
C GLN A 71 21.93 33.03 -11.53
N GLN A 72 21.13 34.01 -11.14
CA GLN A 72 19.88 33.89 -10.39
C GLN A 72 18.77 33.28 -11.25
N VAL A 73 18.14 32.21 -10.77
CA VAL A 73 16.77 31.83 -11.15
C VAL A 73 15.85 32.20 -9.98
N PRO A 74 14.80 33.02 -10.18
CA PRO A 74 14.05 33.59 -9.08
C PRO A 74 13.18 32.54 -8.37
N ARG A 75 13.40 32.39 -7.06
CA ARG A 75 12.45 31.76 -6.12
C ARG A 75 11.09 32.44 -6.24
N ARG A 76 10.06 31.76 -6.75
CA ARG A 76 8.67 32.21 -6.59
C ARG A 76 8.09 31.70 -5.27
N GLN A 77 8.20 32.54 -4.24
CA GLN A 77 7.17 32.67 -3.22
C GLN A 77 6.27 33.82 -3.63
N HIS A 78 4.97 33.58 -3.78
CA HIS A 78 3.90 34.55 -3.47
C HIS A 78 2.55 33.84 -3.52
N ILE A 79 2.11 33.34 -2.36
CA ILE A 79 0.70 33.08 -2.11
C ILE A 79 0.06 34.46 -1.90
N ARG A 80 -0.74 34.93 -2.86
CA ARG A 80 -1.62 36.09 -2.64
C ARG A 80 -3.00 35.60 -2.21
N PRO A 81 -3.57 36.15 -1.12
CA PRO A 81 -4.89 35.76 -0.64
C PRO A 81 -5.96 36.45 -1.48
N LEU A 82 -6.87 35.68 -2.09
CA LEU A 82 -8.14 36.20 -2.58
C LEU A 82 -9.19 35.93 -1.50
N THR A 83 -9.45 37.00 -0.75
CA THR A 83 -10.49 37.14 0.26
C THR A 83 -11.88 37.04 -0.36
N SER A 84 -12.47 35.86 -0.25
CA SER A 84 -13.92 35.66 -0.06
C SER A 84 -14.16 34.16 0.00
N TYR A 85 -14.15 33.57 1.19
CA TYR A 85 -14.94 32.40 1.62
C TYR A 85 -14.59 32.09 3.08
N HIS A 86 -14.85 33.05 3.97
CA HIS A 86 -15.06 32.76 5.39
C HIS A 86 -16.42 32.10 5.56
N TYR A 87 -16.53 30.82 5.19
CA TYR A 87 -17.45 29.86 5.81
C TYR A 87 -17.17 28.44 5.30
N VAL A 88 -16.17 27.76 5.87
CA VAL A 88 -16.24 26.32 6.09
C VAL A 88 -15.76 26.08 7.51
N ARG A 89 -16.68 26.27 8.46
CA ARG A 89 -16.60 25.63 9.78
C ARG A 89 -16.29 24.15 9.55
N SER A 90 -15.14 23.72 10.03
CA SER A 90 -14.82 22.36 10.48
C SER A 90 -15.80 21.26 10.04
N ILE A 91 -15.71 20.82 8.79
CA ILE A 91 -16.28 19.54 8.40
C ILE A 91 -15.20 18.50 8.65
N HIS A 92 -15.25 17.91 9.84
CA HIS A 92 -14.50 16.72 10.22
C HIS A 92 -15.04 15.54 9.41
N ILE A 93 -14.53 15.35 8.19
CA ILE A 93 -14.86 14.16 7.41
C ILE A 93 -13.95 13.03 7.89
N GLN A 94 -14.50 12.12 8.70
CA GLN A 94 -13.86 10.87 9.10
C GLN A 94 -13.35 10.10 7.86
N ARG A 95 -12.03 9.83 7.83
CA ARG A 95 -11.35 8.98 6.82
C ARG A 95 -11.80 7.50 6.82
N GLU A 96 -12.50 7.07 7.86
CA GLU A 96 -12.85 5.68 8.22
C GLU A 96 -13.80 4.98 7.23
N SER A 97 -14.68 5.72 6.55
CA SER A 97 -15.81 5.12 5.83
C SER A 97 -15.63 4.95 4.31
N LEU A 98 -14.47 5.30 3.75
CA LEU A 98 -14.28 5.28 2.28
C LEU A 98 -13.47 4.09 1.72
N CYS A 99 -12.98 3.14 2.52
CA CYS A 99 -11.85 2.31 2.05
C CYS A 99 -12.05 0.78 1.92
N THR A 100 -13.27 0.23 1.91
CA THR A 100 -13.47 -1.20 1.56
C THR A 100 -14.46 -1.36 0.39
N SER A 101 -15.64 -0.75 0.48
CA SER A 101 -16.63 -0.74 -0.61
C SER A 101 -16.16 0.08 -1.82
N ASN A 102 -15.51 1.22 -1.59
CA ASN A 102 -15.05 2.05 -2.71
C ASN A 102 -13.80 1.50 -3.37
N GLU A 103 -12.97 0.68 -2.73
CA GLU A 103 -11.80 0.08 -3.39
C GLU A 103 -12.23 -1.00 -4.39
N ALA A 104 -13.10 -1.91 -3.97
CA ALA A 104 -13.69 -2.92 -4.87
C ALA A 104 -14.47 -2.24 -6.00
N TRP A 105 -15.27 -1.21 -5.68
CA TRP A 105 -15.93 -0.39 -6.68
C TRP A 105 -14.93 0.29 -7.63
N TYR A 106 -13.87 0.91 -7.12
CA TYR A 106 -12.88 1.64 -7.93
C TYR A 106 -12.02 0.72 -8.80
N ARG A 107 -11.73 -0.51 -8.36
CA ARG A 107 -11.10 -1.56 -9.18
C ARG A 107 -12.06 -2.15 -10.23
N SER A 108 -13.37 -2.17 -9.93
CA SER A 108 -14.40 -2.58 -10.88
C SER A 108 -14.72 -1.50 -11.92
N LEU A 109 -14.31 -0.25 -11.67
CA LEU A 109 -14.44 0.80 -12.66
C LEU A 109 -13.56 0.46 -13.86
N PRO A 110 -14.09 0.59 -15.09
CA PRO A 110 -13.35 0.29 -16.31
C PRO A 110 -12.35 1.42 -16.59
N MET A 111 -11.34 1.58 -15.72
CA MET A 111 -10.44 2.75 -15.71
C MET A 111 -9.62 2.88 -17.00
N ARG A 112 -9.46 1.77 -17.73
CA ARG A 112 -8.83 1.74 -19.05
C ARG A 112 -9.75 2.34 -20.11
N GLU A 113 -11.02 1.96 -20.10
CA GLU A 113 -12.05 2.43 -21.01
C GLU A 113 -12.39 3.89 -20.72
N THR A 114 -12.48 4.28 -19.44
CA THR A 114 -12.68 5.68 -19.06
C THR A 114 -11.49 6.53 -19.49
N SER A 115 -10.25 6.08 -19.29
CA SER A 115 -9.04 6.75 -19.81
C SER A 115 -9.11 6.98 -21.32
N ARG A 116 -9.45 5.93 -22.08
CA ARG A 116 -9.59 5.99 -23.55
C ARG A 116 -10.72 6.91 -23.98
N PHE A 117 -11.86 6.86 -23.30
CA PHE A 117 -12.98 7.76 -23.53
C PHE A 117 -12.57 9.22 -23.30
N TRP A 118 -11.91 9.52 -22.19
CA TRP A 118 -11.40 10.87 -21.91
C TRP A 118 -10.37 11.33 -22.93
N SER A 119 -9.47 10.44 -23.38
CA SER A 119 -8.53 10.76 -24.45
C SER A 119 -9.24 11.11 -25.75
N SER A 120 -10.32 10.39 -26.10
CA SER A 120 -11.16 10.69 -27.26
C SER A 120 -11.86 12.04 -27.10
N LEU A 121 -12.47 12.29 -25.94
CA LEU A 121 -13.16 13.54 -25.63
C LEU A 121 -12.21 14.76 -25.69
N PHE A 122 -11.03 14.66 -25.10
CA PHE A 122 -10.03 15.74 -25.14
C PHE A 122 -9.42 15.96 -26.53
N SER A 123 -9.66 15.05 -27.47
CA SER A 123 -9.29 15.22 -28.89
C SER A 123 -10.39 15.88 -29.72
N VAL A 124 -11.59 16.10 -29.14
CA VAL A 124 -12.70 16.78 -29.82
C VAL A 124 -12.43 18.28 -29.88
N ASN A 125 -12.54 18.86 -31.07
CA ASN A 125 -12.36 20.28 -31.28
C ASN A 125 -13.44 21.11 -30.56
N ILE A 126 -12.98 22.14 -29.86
CA ILE A 126 -13.84 23.07 -29.14
C ILE A 126 -14.32 24.14 -30.14
N TYR A 127 -15.63 24.21 -30.32
CA TYR A 127 -16.31 25.21 -31.15
C TYR A 127 -17.41 25.93 -30.34
N PRO A 128 -17.65 27.24 -30.59
CA PRO A 128 -16.88 28.14 -31.47
C PRO A 128 -15.49 28.52 -30.91
N ARG A 129 -14.57 28.97 -31.80
CA ARG A 129 -13.16 29.30 -31.46
C ARG A 129 -13.03 30.30 -30.30
N SER A 130 -14.00 31.20 -30.15
CA SER A 130 -14.07 32.18 -29.07
C SER A 130 -14.16 31.56 -27.66
N LEU A 131 -14.69 30.35 -27.52
CA LEU A 131 -14.82 29.67 -26.22
C LEU A 131 -13.53 28.98 -25.76
N ARG A 132 -12.58 28.72 -26.66
CA ARG A 132 -11.34 28.00 -26.35
C ARG A 132 -10.52 28.67 -25.25
N SER A 133 -10.23 29.97 -25.43
CA SER A 133 -9.38 30.71 -24.49
C SER A 133 -10.02 30.81 -23.09
N PRO A 134 -11.31 31.14 -22.94
CA PRO A 134 -12.02 31.03 -21.66
C PRO A 134 -11.93 29.64 -21.01
N PHE A 135 -12.12 28.55 -21.78
CA PHE A 135 -12.05 27.19 -21.26
C PHE A 135 -10.66 26.82 -20.76
N TYR A 136 -9.61 27.12 -21.52
CA TYR A 136 -8.24 26.83 -21.09
C TYR A 136 -7.82 27.68 -19.87
N LYS A 137 -8.21 28.96 -19.82
CA LYS A 137 -7.97 29.81 -18.64
C LYS A 137 -8.69 29.29 -17.41
N TYR A 138 -9.94 28.87 -17.55
CA TYR A 138 -10.70 28.27 -16.45
C TYR A 138 -10.05 26.97 -15.97
N PHE A 139 -9.68 26.09 -16.90
CA PHE A 139 -9.01 24.84 -16.59
C PHE A 139 -7.69 25.06 -15.85
N CYS A 140 -6.82 25.94 -16.35
CA CYS A 140 -5.54 26.24 -15.71
C CYS A 140 -5.70 26.90 -14.33
N ARG A 141 -6.71 27.76 -14.13
CA ARG A 141 -7.03 28.28 -12.79
C ARG A 141 -7.49 27.18 -11.82
N MET A 142 -8.24 26.21 -12.32
CA MET A 142 -8.75 25.10 -11.51
C MET A 142 -7.63 24.15 -11.06
N PHE A 143 -6.54 24.05 -11.84
CA PHE A 143 -5.47 23.07 -11.64
C PHE A 143 -4.07 23.67 -11.50
N ASP A 144 -3.96 24.95 -11.18
CA ASP A 144 -2.69 25.63 -10.94
C ASP A 144 -1.71 25.56 -12.13
N GLY A 145 -2.23 25.54 -13.36
CA GLY A 145 -1.41 25.46 -14.57
C GLY A 145 -0.89 26.83 -15.00
N ASP A 146 0.41 26.95 -15.27
CA ASP A 146 0.97 28.21 -15.78
C ASP A 146 0.76 28.33 -17.30
N ILE A 147 -0.13 29.26 -17.69
CA ILE A 147 -0.41 29.59 -19.09
C ILE A 147 0.61 30.58 -19.68
N ASN A 148 1.44 31.20 -18.86
CA ASN A 148 2.43 32.17 -19.32
C ASN A 148 3.62 31.50 -20.00
N GLU A 149 3.85 30.23 -19.68
CA GLU A 149 4.90 29.40 -20.26
C GLU A 149 4.54 28.92 -21.68
N CYS A 150 3.27 28.95 -22.08
CA CYS A 150 2.81 28.54 -23.42
C CYS A 150 3.47 29.38 -24.51
N GLU A 151 3.89 28.75 -25.61
CA GLU A 151 4.46 29.42 -26.80
C GLU A 151 3.62 30.62 -27.28
N HIS A 152 2.31 30.43 -27.43
CA HIS A 152 1.39 31.50 -27.88
C HIS A 152 0.93 32.46 -26.77
N GLY A 153 1.40 32.26 -25.54
CA GLY A 153 1.05 33.08 -24.39
C GLY A 153 -0.43 32.99 -23.95
N PRO A 154 -0.80 33.69 -22.85
CA PRO A 154 -2.13 33.64 -22.26
C PRO A 154 -3.22 34.30 -23.12
N ASP A 155 -2.85 35.16 -24.07
CA ASP A 155 -3.79 35.94 -24.86
C ASP A 155 -4.25 35.22 -26.13
N ASN A 156 -3.45 34.27 -26.64
CA ASN A 156 -3.75 33.54 -27.88
C ASN A 156 -3.95 32.03 -27.66
N LEU A 157 -4.58 31.65 -26.54
CA LEU A 157 -4.92 30.25 -26.26
C LEU A 157 -5.97 29.66 -27.23
N GLY A 158 -6.67 30.51 -28.00
CA GLY A 158 -7.62 30.07 -29.04
C GLY A 158 -6.97 29.38 -30.25
N TYR A 159 -5.63 29.35 -30.30
CA TYR A 159 -4.85 28.57 -31.24
C TYR A 159 -5.12 27.07 -31.12
N TYR A 160 -5.08 26.51 -29.91
CA TYR A 160 -5.25 25.07 -29.67
C TYR A 160 -6.69 24.64 -29.93
N ALA A 161 -6.89 23.73 -30.87
CA ALA A 161 -8.22 23.31 -31.31
C ALA A 161 -8.98 22.53 -30.24
N ASN A 162 -8.25 21.76 -29.43
CA ASN A 162 -8.76 20.91 -28.39
C ASN A 162 -7.78 20.83 -27.21
N PHE A 163 -8.23 20.26 -26.09
CA PHE A 163 -7.41 20.06 -24.90
C PHE A 163 -6.20 19.15 -25.16
N GLY A 164 -6.30 18.19 -26.08
CA GLY A 164 -5.19 17.33 -26.48
C GLY A 164 -4.03 18.11 -27.10
N GLU A 165 -4.30 19.11 -27.94
CA GLU A 165 -3.30 20.06 -28.46
C GLU A 165 -2.81 21.00 -27.37
N PHE A 166 -3.72 21.52 -26.53
CA PHE A 166 -3.35 22.38 -25.41
C PHE A 166 -2.38 21.68 -24.43
N PHE A 167 -2.59 20.42 -24.04
CA PHE A 167 -1.67 19.67 -23.16
C PHE A 167 -0.37 19.23 -23.83
N ARG A 168 -0.25 19.33 -25.16
CA ARG A 168 0.97 19.03 -25.92
C ARG A 168 1.60 20.30 -26.52
N ARG A 169 1.15 21.46 -26.05
CA ARG A 169 1.67 22.75 -26.49
C ARG A 169 3.17 22.86 -26.23
N ASN A 170 3.88 23.54 -27.11
CA ASN A 170 5.25 23.94 -26.83
C ASN A 170 5.27 25.04 -25.76
N LEU A 171 6.40 25.10 -25.07
CA LEU A 171 6.73 26.19 -24.18
C LEU A 171 7.48 27.29 -24.95
N LYS A 172 7.48 28.50 -24.42
CA LYS A 172 8.35 29.58 -24.90
C LYS A 172 9.81 29.16 -24.75
N GLU A 173 10.64 29.61 -25.68
CA GLU A 173 12.07 29.34 -25.65
C GLU A 173 12.71 29.87 -24.34
N GLY A 174 13.58 29.08 -23.73
CA GLY A 174 14.23 29.39 -22.45
C GLY A 174 13.34 29.18 -21.21
N VAL A 175 12.05 28.92 -21.37
CA VAL A 175 11.16 28.54 -20.26
C VAL A 175 11.31 27.05 -20.03
N ARG A 176 12.01 26.68 -18.96
CA ARG A 176 12.43 25.31 -18.58
C ARG A 176 13.57 24.77 -19.45
N PRO A 177 14.81 25.23 -19.23
CA PRO A 177 15.97 24.69 -19.94
C PRO A 177 16.12 23.19 -19.67
N ILE A 178 16.27 22.43 -20.75
CA ILE A 178 16.62 21.01 -20.68
C ILE A 178 18.09 20.92 -20.26
N ASP A 179 18.36 20.14 -19.22
CA ASP A 179 19.72 19.81 -18.82
C ASP A 179 20.40 19.00 -19.94
N LYS A 180 21.47 19.56 -20.51
CA LYS A 180 22.22 18.96 -21.63
C LYS A 180 23.03 17.74 -21.20
N GLU A 181 23.34 17.62 -19.91
CA GLU A 181 24.06 16.48 -19.35
C GLU A 181 23.12 15.31 -19.01
N SER A 182 21.80 15.57 -18.95
CA SER A 182 20.82 14.55 -18.60
C SER A 182 20.44 13.71 -19.81
N ALA A 183 20.65 12.40 -19.72
CA ALA A 183 20.27 11.45 -20.77
C ALA A 183 18.75 11.40 -21.01
N ILE A 184 17.95 11.70 -19.97
CA ILE A 184 16.48 11.72 -20.04
C ILE A 184 15.94 12.87 -19.20
N VAL A 185 15.08 13.69 -19.80
CA VAL A 185 14.30 14.72 -19.11
C VAL A 185 12.84 14.36 -19.01
N SER A 186 12.24 14.67 -17.87
CA SER A 186 10.81 14.46 -17.63
C SER A 186 9.96 15.40 -18.50
N PRO A 187 8.93 14.91 -19.22
CA PRO A 187 8.03 15.71 -20.06
C PRO A 187 6.95 16.47 -19.25
N CYS A 188 7.03 16.40 -17.94
CA CYS A 188 6.17 17.06 -16.97
C CYS A 188 7.07 17.30 -15.76
N ASP A 189 6.80 18.29 -14.91
CA ASP A 189 7.62 18.52 -13.70
C ASP A 189 7.48 17.40 -12.63
N GLY A 190 7.29 16.16 -13.07
CA GLY A 190 7.35 14.94 -12.31
C GLY A 190 8.77 14.42 -12.18
N GLU A 191 8.98 13.65 -11.13
CA GLU A 191 10.25 13.01 -10.80
C GLU A 191 10.42 11.74 -11.63
N VAL A 192 11.53 11.61 -12.37
CA VAL A 192 11.86 10.36 -13.07
C VAL A 192 12.33 9.34 -12.03
N LEU A 193 11.51 8.33 -11.75
CA LEU A 193 11.82 7.32 -10.75
C LEU A 193 12.79 6.26 -11.28
N ALA A 194 12.65 5.85 -12.54
CA ALA A 194 13.66 5.06 -13.25
C ALA A 194 13.43 5.11 -14.76
N ASN A 195 14.45 4.75 -15.53
CA ASN A 195 14.39 4.65 -16.98
C ASN A 195 15.47 3.69 -17.48
N GLY A 196 15.33 3.17 -18.70
CA GLY A 196 16.32 2.26 -19.28
C GLY A 196 15.86 1.57 -20.56
N LEU A 197 16.75 0.76 -21.14
CA LEU A 197 16.45 -0.09 -22.29
C LEU A 197 15.49 -1.22 -21.87
N VAL A 198 14.51 -1.52 -22.71
CA VAL A 198 13.59 -2.65 -22.54
C VAL A 198 14.18 -3.87 -23.27
N THR A 199 14.74 -4.80 -22.50
CA THR A 199 15.29 -6.08 -22.98
C THR A 199 14.43 -7.28 -22.58
N SER A 200 13.59 -7.21 -21.53
CA SER A 200 12.61 -8.27 -21.18
C SER A 200 11.37 -7.72 -20.46
N VAL A 201 10.27 -8.49 -20.41
CA VAL A 201 9.03 -8.08 -19.69
C VAL A 201 9.22 -8.08 -18.16
N GLU A 202 10.27 -8.76 -17.69
CA GLU A 202 10.66 -8.80 -16.27
C GLU A 202 11.45 -7.56 -15.86
N GLN A 203 11.93 -6.76 -16.82
CA GLN A 203 12.69 -5.56 -16.54
C GLN A 203 11.81 -4.40 -16.12
N LEU A 204 11.36 -4.44 -14.88
CA LEU A 204 11.26 -3.27 -14.03
C LEU A 204 11.15 -3.81 -12.61
N ASN A 205 11.91 -3.28 -11.68
CA ASN A 205 11.68 -3.47 -10.24
C ASN A 205 11.63 -2.08 -9.62
N ILE A 206 10.77 -1.22 -10.15
CA ILE A 206 10.59 0.12 -9.59
C ILE A 206 9.63 0.01 -8.42
N VAL A 207 10.06 0.56 -7.28
CA VAL A 207 9.28 0.60 -6.06
C VAL A 207 8.40 1.86 -6.06
N VAL A 208 7.15 1.75 -6.49
CA VAL A 208 6.18 2.87 -6.43
C VAL A 208 5.44 2.80 -5.10
N LYS A 209 5.63 3.83 -4.27
CA LYS A 209 5.06 3.92 -2.91
C LYS A 209 5.39 2.72 -2.00
N GLY A 210 6.40 1.90 -2.31
CA GLY A 210 6.76 0.72 -1.50
C GLY A 210 6.37 -0.64 -2.10
N ILE A 211 5.82 -0.69 -3.32
CA ILE A 211 5.56 -1.95 -4.06
C ILE A 211 6.47 -2.05 -5.28
N PRO A 212 7.16 -3.18 -5.50
CA PRO A 212 7.87 -3.45 -6.74
C PRO A 212 6.89 -3.71 -7.88
N TYR A 213 7.10 -3.06 -9.03
CA TYR A 213 6.33 -3.27 -10.26
C TYR A 213 7.23 -3.76 -11.37
N THR A 214 6.79 -4.81 -12.08
CA THR A 214 7.36 -5.24 -13.37
C THR A 214 6.73 -4.50 -14.56
N ILE A 215 7.37 -4.52 -15.74
CA ILE A 215 6.74 -4.01 -16.99
C ILE A 215 5.41 -4.73 -17.22
N LYS A 216 5.39 -6.05 -16.97
CA LYS A 216 4.18 -6.87 -17.08
C LYS A 216 3.07 -6.34 -16.19
N ASP A 217 3.36 -6.09 -14.92
CA ASP A 217 2.35 -5.68 -13.94
C ASP A 217 1.88 -4.24 -14.18
N LEU A 218 2.80 -3.36 -14.57
CA LEU A 218 2.53 -1.95 -14.81
C LEU A 218 1.72 -1.77 -16.09
N PHE A 219 2.13 -2.41 -17.18
CA PHE A 219 1.53 -2.17 -18.49
C PHE A 219 0.59 -3.27 -18.96
N GLN A 220 0.49 -4.41 -18.27
CA GLN A 220 -0.22 -5.61 -18.75
C GLN A 220 0.26 -6.04 -20.16
N PHE A 221 1.55 -5.83 -20.45
CA PHE A 221 2.15 -6.30 -21.69
C PHE A 221 2.51 -7.77 -21.57
N ASP A 222 2.28 -8.51 -22.64
CA ASP A 222 2.86 -9.84 -22.82
C ASP A 222 4.18 -9.75 -23.59
N GLN A 223 4.96 -10.83 -23.50
CA GLN A 223 6.26 -10.95 -24.18
C GLN A 223 6.12 -10.76 -25.70
N SER A 224 5.02 -11.25 -26.29
CA SER A 224 4.72 -11.10 -27.71
C SER A 224 4.52 -9.65 -28.15
N GLU A 225 3.96 -8.79 -27.31
CA GLU A 225 3.74 -7.37 -27.62
C GLU A 225 5.06 -6.59 -27.60
N ILE A 226 5.99 -6.94 -26.70
CA ILE A 226 7.34 -6.36 -26.68
C ILE A 226 8.12 -6.79 -27.93
N GLU A 227 8.09 -8.07 -28.27
CA GLU A 227 8.74 -8.61 -29.47
C GLU A 227 8.16 -8.00 -30.75
N ARG A 228 6.84 -7.77 -30.79
CA ARG A 228 6.16 -7.06 -31.88
C ARG A 228 6.62 -5.59 -32.01
N LEU A 229 6.84 -4.91 -30.88
CA LEU A 229 7.29 -3.52 -30.87
C LEU A 229 8.77 -3.39 -31.25
N GLN A 230 9.62 -4.31 -30.78
CA GLN A 230 11.03 -4.39 -31.14
C GLN A 230 11.21 -4.76 -32.62
N SER A 231 10.44 -5.72 -33.14
CA SER A 231 10.52 -6.15 -34.55
C SER A 231 10.04 -5.09 -35.56
N LYS A 232 9.18 -4.16 -35.13
CA LYS A 232 8.73 -3.04 -35.98
C LYS A 232 9.75 -1.92 -36.14
N GLN A 233 10.81 -1.89 -35.35
CA GLN A 233 11.80 -0.82 -35.34
C GLN A 233 13.19 -1.38 -35.68
N SER A 234 13.53 -1.40 -36.96
CA SER A 234 14.80 -1.99 -37.44
C SER A 234 16.06 -1.23 -37.03
N GLU A 235 15.93 0.00 -36.50
CA GLU A 235 17.09 0.86 -36.16
C GLU A 235 16.98 1.54 -34.78
N SER A 236 15.90 1.35 -34.01
CA SER A 236 15.70 2.05 -32.74
C SER A 236 15.45 1.10 -31.56
N SER A 237 16.26 1.29 -30.52
CA SER A 237 16.13 0.61 -29.24
C SER A 237 14.87 1.05 -28.48
N LEU A 238 14.16 0.09 -27.88
CA LEU A 238 12.96 0.36 -27.08
C LEU A 238 13.36 0.76 -25.65
N PHE A 239 12.93 1.92 -25.17
CA PHE A 239 13.23 2.41 -23.81
C PHE A 239 11.95 2.57 -22.97
N TYR A 240 12.11 2.51 -21.65
CA TYR A 240 11.09 2.86 -20.68
C TYR A 240 11.51 4.06 -19.82
N ALA A 241 10.52 4.79 -19.32
CA ALA A 241 10.69 5.79 -18.26
C ALA A 241 9.47 5.77 -17.33
N CYS A 242 9.70 5.70 -16.03
CA CYS A 242 8.68 5.81 -14.99
C CYS A 242 8.78 7.20 -14.36
N ILE A 243 7.68 7.95 -14.45
CA ILE A 243 7.63 9.33 -13.95
C ILE A 243 6.56 9.41 -12.87
N TYR A 244 6.95 9.88 -11.70
CA TYR A 244 6.05 10.18 -10.61
C TYR A 244 5.48 11.60 -10.76
N LEU A 245 4.15 11.69 -10.78
CA LEU A 245 3.43 12.96 -10.82
C LEU A 245 2.81 13.22 -9.46
N ASN A 246 3.23 14.30 -8.81
CA ASN A 246 2.51 14.80 -7.63
C ASN A 246 1.05 15.12 -7.99
N PRO A 247 0.10 15.02 -7.04
CA PRO A 247 -1.29 15.41 -7.27
C PRO A 247 -1.38 16.87 -7.75
N GLY A 248 -1.81 17.06 -9.01
CA GLY A 248 -1.85 18.35 -9.71
C GLY A 248 -0.89 18.44 -10.90
N ASN A 249 0.28 17.79 -10.84
CA ASN A 249 1.32 17.84 -11.88
C ASN A 249 0.89 17.16 -13.19
N TYR A 250 -0.13 16.30 -13.15
CA TYR A 250 -0.67 15.64 -14.33
C TYR A 250 -1.39 16.58 -15.30
N HIS A 251 -1.80 17.77 -14.82
CA HIS A 251 -2.35 18.84 -15.64
C HIS A 251 -1.28 19.81 -16.15
N HIS A 252 -0.05 19.64 -15.66
CA HIS A 252 1.14 20.39 -16.05
C HIS A 252 2.00 19.54 -17.00
N PHE A 253 1.33 18.71 -17.81
CA PHE A 253 2.02 18.02 -18.87
C PHE A 253 2.38 19.04 -19.94
N HIS A 254 3.67 19.25 -20.14
CA HIS A 254 4.22 20.17 -21.13
C HIS A 254 5.41 19.46 -21.75
N SER A 255 5.19 18.83 -22.89
CA SER A 255 6.30 18.14 -23.55
C SER A 255 7.15 19.17 -24.31
N PRO A 256 8.45 19.33 -23.99
CA PRO A 256 9.36 20.14 -24.80
C PRO A 256 9.71 19.46 -26.13
N ALA A 257 9.27 18.21 -26.34
CA ALA A 257 9.48 17.44 -27.54
C ALA A 257 8.15 17.13 -28.26
N LYS A 258 8.20 16.93 -29.58
CA LYS A 258 7.03 16.61 -30.44
C LYS A 258 6.50 15.18 -30.19
N TRP A 259 6.01 14.90 -29.00
CA TRP A 259 5.51 13.58 -28.62
C TRP A 259 4.06 13.41 -29.06
N LYS A 260 3.78 12.32 -29.76
CA LYS A 260 2.41 11.89 -30.08
C LYS A 260 2.02 10.77 -29.13
N ILE A 261 1.29 11.11 -28.06
CA ILE A 261 0.72 10.11 -27.15
C ILE A 261 -0.33 9.31 -27.92
N SER A 262 -0.06 8.03 -28.17
CA SER A 262 -0.98 7.09 -28.81
C SER A 262 -1.87 6.35 -27.80
N GLU A 263 -1.37 6.11 -26.58
CA GLU A 263 -2.09 5.39 -25.52
C GLU A 263 -1.86 6.01 -24.13
N ARG A 264 -2.89 6.02 -23.27
CA ARG A 264 -2.81 6.41 -21.85
C ARG A 264 -3.41 5.33 -20.96
N ARG A 265 -2.68 4.90 -19.92
CA ARG A 265 -3.12 3.89 -18.94
C ARG A 265 -3.01 4.45 -17.52
N HIS A 266 -4.08 4.33 -16.73
CA HIS A 266 -4.09 4.64 -15.31
C HIS A 266 -3.86 3.35 -14.52
N ILE A 267 -2.96 3.38 -13.54
CA ILE A 267 -2.60 2.22 -12.72
C ILE A 267 -2.83 2.58 -11.26
N THR A 268 -3.63 1.77 -10.56
CA THR A 268 -3.97 1.95 -9.15
C THR A 268 -3.06 1.07 -8.29
N VAL A 269 -2.41 1.64 -7.27
CA VAL A 269 -1.44 0.97 -6.39
C VAL A 269 -1.97 0.94 -4.95
N LEU A 270 -2.05 -0.26 -4.36
CA LEU A 270 -2.49 -0.48 -2.98
C LEU A 270 -1.49 -1.36 -2.21
N LEU A 271 -1.02 -0.86 -1.06
CA LEU A 271 0.04 -1.43 -0.22
C LEU A 271 -0.56 -2.16 0.98
N ARG A 272 -0.07 -3.38 1.25
CA ARG A 272 -0.44 -4.21 2.42
C ARG A 272 0.84 -4.72 3.14
N PHE A 273 0.88 -4.68 4.48
CA PHE A 273 2.08 -5.02 5.30
C PHE A 273 1.78 -5.98 6.48
N ALA A 274 2.63 -6.99 6.72
CA ALA A 274 2.45 -7.98 7.80
C ALA A 274 3.72 -8.23 8.62
N PHE A 275 3.58 -8.49 9.92
CA PHE A 275 4.68 -8.89 10.83
C PHE A 275 4.59 -10.39 11.16
N ALA A 276 5.68 -11.15 11.02
CA ALA A 276 5.73 -12.59 11.34
C ALA A 276 7.15 -13.03 11.75
N GLN A 277 7.32 -14.26 12.26
CA GLN A 277 8.62 -14.74 12.79
C GLN A 277 9.39 -15.66 11.84
N CYS A 278 10.71 -15.82 12.04
CA CYS A 278 11.60 -16.55 11.13
C CYS A 278 11.65 -18.08 11.28
N ALA A 279 10.96 -18.69 12.25
CA ALA A 279 11.01 -20.15 12.44
C ALA A 279 9.64 -20.81 12.68
N GLY A 280 9.57 -22.10 12.38
CA GLY A 280 8.42 -22.96 12.62
C GLY A 280 7.13 -22.42 12.00
N ILE A 281 6.09 -22.30 12.83
CA ILE A 281 4.77 -21.77 12.43
C ILE A 281 4.89 -20.33 11.91
N GLY A 282 5.73 -19.51 12.55
CA GLY A 282 5.93 -18.11 12.18
C GLY A 282 6.44 -17.95 10.75
N LEU A 283 7.42 -18.77 10.36
CA LEU A 283 7.99 -18.72 9.00
C LEU A 283 6.96 -19.14 7.95
N GLY A 284 6.21 -20.20 8.21
CA GLY A 284 5.18 -20.62 7.27
C GLY A 284 4.05 -19.60 7.13
N ILE A 285 3.63 -18.94 8.22
CA ILE A 285 2.72 -17.79 8.14
C ILE A 285 3.35 -16.67 7.31
N ALA A 286 4.61 -16.30 7.58
CA ALA A 286 5.33 -15.26 6.85
C ALA A 286 5.38 -15.52 5.34
N ARG A 287 5.67 -16.77 4.94
CA ARG A 287 5.68 -17.21 3.53
C ARG A 287 4.30 -17.11 2.89
N VAL A 288 3.22 -17.46 3.61
CA VAL A 288 1.85 -17.32 3.11
C VAL A 288 1.48 -15.84 2.92
N PHE A 289 1.85 -14.95 3.85
CA PHE A 289 1.66 -13.51 3.71
C PHE A 289 2.48 -12.91 2.55
N ALA A 290 3.74 -13.31 2.41
CA ALA A 290 4.60 -12.91 1.30
C ALA A 290 4.01 -13.37 -0.05
N LYS A 291 3.52 -14.62 -0.14
CA LYS A 291 2.79 -15.14 -1.31
C LYS A 291 1.53 -14.32 -1.61
N ALA A 292 0.82 -13.87 -0.57
CA ALA A 292 -0.32 -12.95 -0.67
C ALA A 292 0.09 -11.48 -0.94
N LYS A 293 1.36 -11.22 -1.27
CA LYS A 293 1.93 -9.92 -1.65
C LYS A 293 1.95 -8.88 -0.53
N TYR A 294 1.98 -9.32 0.72
CA TYR A 294 2.32 -8.46 1.84
C TYR A 294 3.83 -8.26 1.90
N ASN A 295 4.26 -7.03 2.16
CA ASN A 295 5.61 -6.78 2.66
C ASN A 295 5.70 -7.32 4.09
N VAL A 296 6.81 -7.98 4.42
CA VAL A 296 6.91 -8.74 5.69
C VAL A 296 8.03 -8.23 6.59
N ILE A 297 7.69 -7.88 7.83
CA ILE A 297 8.68 -7.65 8.89
C ILE A 297 8.87 -8.99 9.62
N PHE A 298 10.08 -9.51 9.54
CA PHE A 298 10.52 -10.75 10.12
C PHE A 298 11.18 -10.51 11.49
N ASN A 299 10.82 -11.32 12.48
CA ASN A 299 11.47 -11.33 13.79
C ASN A 299 11.99 -12.73 14.17
N GLY A 300 13.21 -12.80 14.67
CA GLY A 300 13.83 -14.07 15.02
C GLY A 300 15.14 -13.88 15.77
N LEU A 301 15.63 -14.95 16.40
CA LEU A 301 16.94 -14.97 17.06
C LEU A 301 17.92 -15.91 16.34
N GLU A 302 17.49 -16.48 15.21
CA GLU A 302 18.29 -17.37 14.40
C GLU A 302 19.46 -16.62 13.76
N LYS A 303 20.64 -17.25 13.75
CA LYS A 303 21.84 -16.65 13.14
C LYS A 303 21.65 -16.35 11.65
N ASN A 304 20.93 -17.20 10.94
CA ASN A 304 20.58 -17.06 9.52
C ASN A 304 19.19 -16.43 9.32
N GLY A 305 18.59 -15.81 10.35
CA GLY A 305 17.24 -15.24 10.26
C GLY A 305 17.12 -14.14 9.19
N SER A 306 18.18 -13.35 8.99
CA SER A 306 18.23 -12.34 7.92
C SER A 306 18.23 -12.97 6.53
N ASP A 307 18.96 -14.07 6.34
CA ASP A 307 19.01 -14.77 5.05
C ASP A 307 17.66 -15.41 4.73
N ILE A 308 17.02 -16.06 5.72
CA ILE A 308 15.68 -16.63 5.58
C ILE A 308 14.65 -15.57 5.17
N ALA A 309 14.71 -14.39 5.80
CA ALA A 309 13.84 -13.26 5.48
C ALA A 309 14.08 -12.76 4.04
N ALA A 310 15.36 -12.57 3.67
CA ALA A 310 15.74 -12.12 2.34
C ALA A 310 15.35 -13.12 1.24
N ASP A 311 15.58 -14.41 1.46
CA ASP A 311 15.23 -15.48 0.51
C ASP A 311 13.72 -15.58 0.32
N THR A 312 12.95 -15.53 1.42
CA THR A 312 11.48 -15.52 1.35
C THR A 312 10.97 -14.29 0.60
N ALA A 313 11.53 -13.11 0.89
CA ALA A 313 11.15 -11.87 0.24
C ALA A 313 11.48 -11.88 -1.26
N LYS A 314 12.65 -12.43 -1.62
CA LYS A 314 13.11 -12.60 -3.01
C LYS A 314 12.21 -13.58 -3.77
N GLU A 315 11.88 -14.71 -3.17
CA GLU A 315 11.02 -15.74 -3.77
C GLU A 315 9.65 -15.17 -4.18
N PHE A 316 9.04 -14.36 -3.33
CA PHE A 316 7.70 -13.81 -3.57
C PHE A 316 7.68 -12.37 -4.13
N ASN A 317 8.85 -11.77 -4.34
CA ASN A 317 9.05 -10.38 -4.78
C ASN A 317 8.28 -9.38 -3.90
N VAL A 318 8.58 -9.37 -2.60
CA VAL A 318 8.01 -8.44 -1.62
C VAL A 318 9.11 -7.70 -0.86
N GLY A 319 8.79 -6.51 -0.32
CA GLY A 319 9.65 -5.81 0.61
C GLY A 319 9.74 -6.55 1.95
N HIS A 320 10.89 -6.47 2.61
CA HIS A 320 11.09 -7.08 3.91
C HIS A 320 11.96 -6.22 4.84
N LEU A 321 11.85 -6.54 6.12
CA LEU A 321 12.75 -6.09 7.18
C LEU A 321 13.00 -7.31 8.07
N TYR A 322 14.24 -7.51 8.53
CA TYR A 322 14.54 -8.49 9.57
C TYR A 322 14.98 -7.77 10.84
N SER A 323 14.44 -8.18 11.98
CA SER A 323 14.81 -7.64 13.29
C SER A 323 15.16 -8.75 14.29
N PRO A 324 16.33 -8.70 14.92
CA PRO A 324 16.75 -9.66 15.94
C PRO A 324 16.18 -9.34 17.34
N ALA A 325 15.12 -8.54 17.44
CA ALA A 325 14.54 -8.13 18.71
C ALA A 325 14.12 -9.33 19.57
N ASN A 326 14.61 -9.39 20.80
CA ASN A 326 14.27 -10.45 21.74
C ASN A 326 12.96 -10.11 22.49
N ALA A 327 12.01 -11.05 22.48
CA ALA A 327 10.71 -10.90 23.12
C ALA A 327 10.75 -10.72 24.66
N LEU A 328 11.89 -11.01 25.30
CA LEU A 328 12.12 -10.69 26.71
C LEU A 328 12.30 -9.18 26.96
N HIS A 329 12.69 -8.42 25.94
CA HIS A 329 13.08 -7.01 26.05
C HIS A 329 12.08 -6.10 25.34
N SER A 330 11.26 -5.40 26.13
CA SER A 330 10.15 -4.58 25.62
C SER A 330 10.62 -3.36 24.82
N ASP A 331 11.78 -2.82 25.13
CA ASP A 331 12.47 -1.76 24.38
C ASP A 331 12.85 -2.22 22.97
N GLN A 332 13.41 -3.42 22.82
CA GLN A 332 13.76 -3.98 21.51
C GLN A 332 12.51 -4.22 20.64
N LEU A 333 11.42 -4.71 21.22
CA LEU A 333 10.15 -4.89 20.51
C LEU A 333 9.57 -3.56 20.01
N ARG A 334 9.68 -2.48 20.80
CA ARG A 334 9.23 -1.14 20.38
C ARG A 334 10.10 -0.59 19.27
N ALA A 335 11.43 -0.68 19.41
CA ALA A 335 12.37 -0.24 18.39
C ALA A 335 12.13 -0.95 17.05
N MET A 336 11.83 -2.26 17.08
CA MET A 336 11.47 -3.03 15.89
C MET A 336 10.18 -2.52 15.22
N ILE A 337 9.14 -2.19 16.01
CA ILE A 337 7.91 -1.60 15.47
C ILE A 337 8.20 -0.22 14.86
N ASP A 338 8.99 0.61 15.53
CA ASP A 338 9.37 1.93 15.05
C ASP A 338 10.16 1.84 13.74
N GLU A 339 11.11 0.90 13.64
CA GLU A 339 11.87 0.63 12.42
C GLU A 339 10.95 0.12 11.29
N GLY A 340 10.03 -0.79 11.60
CA GLY A 340 9.02 -1.27 10.67
C GLY A 340 8.12 -0.15 10.14
N ILE A 341 7.63 0.72 11.02
CA ILE A 341 6.84 1.90 10.65
C ILE A 341 7.69 2.89 9.85
N ALA A 342 8.95 3.12 10.21
CA ALA A 342 9.83 4.00 9.44
C ALA A 342 10.07 3.46 8.01
N ARG A 343 10.29 2.15 7.88
CA ARG A 343 10.57 1.48 6.61
C ARG A 343 9.35 1.39 5.69
N PHE A 344 8.18 1.13 6.27
CA PHE A 344 6.96 0.76 5.56
C PHE A 344 5.78 1.74 5.74
N LYS A 345 5.98 2.80 6.52
CA LYS A 345 5.02 3.86 6.90
C LYS A 345 3.91 3.41 7.85
N HIS A 346 3.51 2.15 7.82
CA HIS A 346 2.52 1.57 8.72
C HIS A 346 2.64 0.04 8.72
N ILE A 347 2.02 -0.58 9.72
CA ILE A 347 1.89 -2.03 9.85
C ILE A 347 0.39 -2.35 9.89
N ASP A 348 -0.09 -3.09 8.90
CA ASP A 348 -1.51 -3.43 8.78
C ASP A 348 -1.88 -4.64 9.60
N VAL A 349 -0.98 -5.62 9.61
CA VAL A 349 -1.21 -6.93 10.22
C VAL A 349 -0.10 -7.21 11.23
N LEU A 350 -0.49 -7.47 12.47
CA LEU A 350 0.39 -7.98 13.52
C LEU A 350 0.08 -9.47 13.74
N ILE A 351 1.06 -10.35 13.52
CA ILE A 351 0.97 -11.75 13.92
C ILE A 351 1.79 -11.95 15.21
N ASN A 352 1.11 -12.11 16.34
CA ASN A 352 1.75 -12.47 17.60
C ASN A 352 1.95 -13.99 17.65
N ASN A 353 3.14 -14.46 17.26
CA ASN A 353 3.49 -15.89 17.22
C ASN A 353 4.51 -16.34 18.27
N CYS A 354 5.20 -15.41 18.95
CA CYS A 354 6.24 -15.75 19.93
C CYS A 354 5.76 -16.79 20.95
N GLY A 355 6.58 -17.81 21.18
CA GLY A 355 6.20 -18.91 22.05
C GLY A 355 7.38 -19.71 22.57
N ILE A 356 7.44 -19.91 23.88
CA ILE A 356 8.24 -20.96 24.53
C ILE A 356 7.33 -21.81 25.43
N GLN A 357 7.79 -23.01 25.77
CA GLN A 357 7.12 -23.89 26.72
C GLN A 357 8.15 -24.42 27.72
N HIS A 358 7.74 -24.57 28.96
CA HIS A 358 8.45 -25.34 29.97
C HIS A 358 7.48 -26.31 30.64
N VAL A 359 7.94 -27.53 30.93
CA VAL A 359 7.12 -28.61 31.51
C VAL A 359 7.67 -28.94 32.89
N SER A 360 6.85 -28.72 33.93
CA SER A 360 7.18 -29.04 35.32
C SER A 360 5.89 -29.13 36.16
N PRO A 361 5.83 -29.98 37.21
CA PRO A 361 4.79 -29.89 38.24
C PRO A 361 4.72 -28.50 38.87
N ILE A 362 3.58 -28.11 39.44
CA ILE A 362 3.36 -26.75 39.95
C ILE A 362 4.29 -26.47 41.14
N GLU A 363 4.40 -27.42 42.07
CA GLU A 363 5.23 -27.35 43.26
C GLU A 363 6.75 -27.28 42.96
N ASN A 364 7.15 -27.67 41.76
CA ASN A 364 8.53 -27.68 41.29
C ASN A 364 8.75 -26.74 40.09
N PHE A 365 7.81 -25.85 39.80
CA PHE A 365 7.92 -24.97 38.63
C PHE A 365 8.91 -23.85 38.94
N PRO A 366 10.01 -23.68 38.17
CA PRO A 366 10.96 -22.63 38.46
C PRO A 366 10.38 -21.23 38.21
N ASP A 367 10.47 -20.34 39.19
CA ASP A 367 9.92 -18.98 39.13
C ASP A 367 10.44 -18.18 37.91
N ASN A 368 11.75 -18.29 37.62
CA ASN A 368 12.33 -17.63 36.46
C ASN A 368 11.74 -18.15 35.12
N LYS A 369 11.41 -19.44 35.05
CA LYS A 369 10.75 -20.02 33.87
C LYS A 369 9.30 -19.63 33.76
N TRP A 370 8.63 -19.45 34.90
CA TRP A 370 7.28 -18.90 34.90
C TRP A 370 7.27 -17.50 34.28
N ASP A 371 8.17 -16.63 34.74
CA ASP A 371 8.31 -15.26 34.23
C ASP A 371 8.70 -15.22 32.76
N ASP A 372 9.68 -16.02 32.32
CA ASP A 372 10.09 -16.11 30.92
C ASP A 372 8.89 -16.50 30.01
N VAL A 373 8.12 -17.52 30.42
CA VAL A 373 6.97 -18.01 29.65
C VAL A 373 5.87 -16.96 29.56
N LEU A 374 5.52 -16.29 30.67
CA LEU A 374 4.55 -15.20 30.65
C LEU A 374 5.04 -13.99 29.83
N ARG A 375 6.34 -13.67 29.93
CA ARG A 375 6.94 -12.54 29.20
C ARG A 375 6.86 -12.79 27.70
N ILE A 376 7.32 -13.95 27.24
CA ILE A 376 7.40 -14.26 25.81
C ILE A 376 6.03 -14.56 25.22
N ASN A 377 5.17 -15.33 25.88
CA ASN A 377 3.94 -15.83 25.27
C ASN A 377 2.74 -14.87 25.39
N LEU A 378 2.78 -13.95 26.37
CA LEU A 378 1.67 -13.04 26.67
C LEU A 378 2.10 -11.58 26.67
N THR A 379 3.13 -11.24 27.46
CA THR A 379 3.52 -9.84 27.62
C THR A 379 4.05 -9.24 26.32
N SER A 380 4.84 -9.99 25.54
CA SER A 380 5.36 -9.53 24.25
C SER A 380 4.22 -9.14 23.29
N ALA A 381 3.16 -9.95 23.22
CA ALA A 381 1.97 -9.69 22.42
C ALA A 381 1.27 -8.41 22.87
N PHE A 382 1.12 -8.20 24.18
CA PHE A 382 0.59 -6.95 24.73
C PHE A 382 1.47 -5.74 24.34
N ILE A 383 2.79 -5.85 24.43
CA ILE A 383 3.71 -4.75 24.08
C ILE A 383 3.60 -4.38 22.60
N LEU A 384 3.62 -5.37 21.70
CA LEU A 384 3.50 -5.18 20.26
C LEU A 384 2.13 -4.61 19.89
N THR A 385 1.05 -5.19 20.43
CA THR A 385 -0.30 -4.68 20.26
C THR A 385 -0.40 -3.24 20.75
N LYS A 386 0.06 -2.93 21.97
CA LYS A 386 0.04 -1.57 22.53
C LYS A 386 0.79 -0.57 21.65
N ALA A 387 1.96 -0.94 21.13
CA ALA A 387 2.74 -0.08 20.24
C ALA A 387 1.99 0.22 18.93
N LEU A 388 1.22 -0.74 18.41
CA LEU A 388 0.46 -0.60 17.18
C LEU A 388 -0.95 -0.03 17.34
N MET A 389 -1.55 -0.08 18.53
CA MET A 389 -2.93 0.39 18.74
C MET A 389 -3.11 1.85 18.32
N LYS A 390 -2.20 2.75 18.72
CA LYS A 390 -2.28 4.17 18.36
C LYS A 390 -2.18 4.38 16.84
N PRO A 391 -1.12 3.94 16.15
CA PRO A 391 -1.02 4.13 14.69
C PRO A 391 -2.12 3.40 13.91
N MET A 392 -2.58 2.22 14.36
CA MET A 392 -3.73 1.54 13.74
C MET A 392 -5.05 2.32 13.94
N LYS A 393 -5.27 2.94 15.10
CA LYS A 393 -6.45 3.80 15.36
C LYS A 393 -6.41 5.06 14.50
N GLU A 394 -5.24 5.66 14.33
CA GLU A 394 -5.05 6.82 13.45
C GLU A 394 -5.26 6.45 11.97
N LYS A 395 -4.82 5.25 11.56
CA LYS A 395 -5.03 4.70 10.22
C LYS A 395 -6.45 4.21 9.97
N LYS A 396 -7.17 3.83 11.04
CA LYS A 396 -8.53 3.30 10.98
C LYS A 396 -8.61 1.94 10.29
N PHE A 397 -7.53 1.18 10.49
CA PHE A 397 -7.36 -0.18 9.98
C PHE A 397 -6.31 -0.87 10.83
N GLY A 398 -6.59 -2.10 11.23
CA GLY A 398 -5.62 -3.00 11.84
C GLY A 398 -6.12 -4.42 11.92
N ARG A 399 -5.22 -5.38 11.82
CA ARG A 399 -5.54 -6.81 11.97
C ARG A 399 -4.51 -7.41 12.91
N ILE A 400 -4.96 -7.85 14.07
CA ILE A 400 -4.10 -8.44 15.09
C ILE A 400 -4.50 -9.91 15.20
N ILE A 401 -3.59 -10.80 14.85
CA ILE A 401 -3.79 -12.24 14.94
C ILE A 401 -2.85 -12.80 16.01
N ASN A 402 -3.44 -13.34 17.07
CA ASN A 402 -2.73 -13.99 18.15
C ASN A 402 -2.66 -15.50 17.86
N VAL A 403 -1.46 -16.04 17.66
CA VAL A 403 -1.28 -17.49 17.55
C VAL A 403 -1.21 -18.05 18.97
N ALA A 404 -2.37 -18.50 19.45
CA ALA A 404 -2.53 -19.06 20.77
C ALA A 404 -2.07 -20.53 20.79
N SER A 405 -2.98 -21.44 21.11
CA SER A 405 -2.80 -22.89 21.12
C SER A 405 -4.15 -23.53 21.42
N ALA A 406 -4.32 -24.80 21.10
CA ALA A 406 -5.26 -25.70 21.75
C ALA A 406 -5.24 -25.52 23.29
N HIS A 407 -4.05 -25.31 23.89
CA HIS A 407 -3.89 -25.02 25.31
C HIS A 407 -4.36 -23.62 25.76
N GLY A 408 -4.84 -22.79 24.84
CA GLY A 408 -5.61 -21.58 25.15
C GLY A 408 -7.08 -21.87 25.47
N LEU A 409 -7.58 -23.05 25.10
CA LEU A 409 -8.97 -23.47 25.28
C LEU A 409 -9.13 -24.52 26.40
N PHE A 410 -8.13 -25.37 26.59
CA PHE A 410 -8.12 -26.42 27.61
C PHE A 410 -6.72 -26.63 28.17
N ALA A 411 -6.61 -27.34 29.29
CA ALA A 411 -5.33 -27.55 29.98
C ALA A 411 -4.69 -28.92 29.65
N SER A 412 -3.40 -29.04 29.95
CA SER A 412 -2.73 -30.32 30.15
C SER A 412 -1.80 -30.16 31.34
N GLU A 413 -1.58 -31.25 32.06
CA GLU A 413 -0.75 -31.31 33.26
C GLU A 413 0.67 -30.83 32.96
N TYR A 414 1.35 -30.34 34.00
CA TYR A 414 2.75 -29.89 33.96
C TYR A 414 3.04 -28.68 33.07
N LYS A 415 2.00 -28.01 32.52
CA LYS A 415 2.14 -26.85 31.61
C LYS A 415 1.56 -25.56 32.19
N SER A 416 1.62 -25.37 33.51
CA SER A 416 0.96 -24.29 34.24
C SER A 416 1.21 -22.89 33.63
N ALA A 417 2.47 -22.49 33.45
CA ALA A 417 2.82 -21.19 32.88
C ALA A 417 2.35 -21.03 31.42
N TYR A 418 2.45 -22.09 30.61
CA TYR A 418 2.07 -22.06 29.20
C TYR A 418 0.55 -21.92 29.02
N VAL A 419 -0.22 -22.74 29.76
CA VAL A 419 -1.69 -22.70 29.76
C VAL A 419 -2.17 -21.35 30.27
N ALA A 420 -1.61 -20.85 31.37
CA ALA A 420 -1.93 -19.52 31.91
C ALA A 420 -1.66 -18.41 30.88
N ALA A 421 -0.49 -18.42 30.23
CA ALA A 421 -0.15 -17.44 29.21
C ALA A 421 -1.11 -17.50 28.00
N LYS A 422 -1.43 -18.70 27.49
CA LYS A 422 -2.28 -18.86 26.31
C LYS A 422 -3.75 -18.55 26.58
N HIS A 423 -4.27 -18.85 27.77
CA HIS A 423 -5.59 -18.34 28.20
C HIS A 423 -5.59 -16.82 28.37
N GLY A 424 -4.54 -16.26 28.98
CA GLY A 424 -4.34 -14.82 29.08
C GLY A 424 -4.31 -14.13 27.70
N LEU A 425 -3.72 -14.78 26.70
CA LEU A 425 -3.69 -14.28 25.33
C LEU A 425 -5.08 -14.26 24.67
N LEU A 426 -5.98 -15.20 25.02
CA LEU A 426 -7.39 -15.12 24.61
C LEU A 426 -8.12 -13.97 25.31
N GLY A 427 -7.83 -13.73 26.59
CA GLY A 427 -8.32 -12.54 27.30
C GLY A 427 -7.88 -11.24 26.63
N LEU A 428 -6.58 -11.13 26.30
CA LEU A 428 -6.01 -10.00 25.58
C LEU A 428 -6.67 -9.82 24.20
N THR A 429 -6.94 -10.91 23.48
CA THR A 429 -7.63 -10.90 22.19
C THR A 429 -9.00 -10.23 22.31
N LYS A 430 -9.79 -10.61 23.31
CA LYS A 430 -11.14 -10.08 23.52
C LYS A 430 -11.12 -8.58 23.81
N VAL A 431 -10.29 -8.12 24.74
CA VAL A 431 -10.24 -6.69 25.08
C VAL A 431 -9.70 -5.86 23.90
N THR A 432 -8.67 -6.36 23.20
CA THR A 432 -8.13 -5.69 22.00
C THR A 432 -9.19 -5.58 20.90
N ALA A 433 -10.00 -6.62 20.70
CA ALA A 433 -11.10 -6.60 19.75
C ALA A 433 -12.17 -5.55 20.12
N LEU A 434 -12.58 -5.49 21.39
CA LEU A 434 -13.58 -4.53 21.86
C LEU A 434 -13.07 -3.09 21.74
N GLU A 435 -11.82 -2.83 22.12
CA GLU A 435 -11.21 -1.49 22.03
C GLU A 435 -10.86 -1.09 20.59
N GLY A 436 -10.62 -2.07 19.72
CA GLY A 436 -10.23 -1.87 18.33
C GLY A 436 -11.41 -1.73 17.36
N ALA A 437 -12.54 -2.39 17.63
CA ALA A 437 -13.68 -2.46 16.74
C ALA A 437 -14.21 -1.09 16.26
N PRO A 438 -14.32 -0.03 17.12
CA PRO A 438 -14.75 1.29 16.66
C PRO A 438 -13.85 1.94 15.61
N PHE A 439 -12.62 1.44 15.45
CA PHE A 439 -11.58 1.96 14.56
C PHE A 439 -11.25 1.00 13.42
N ASN A 440 -12.11 0.01 13.13
CA ASN A 440 -11.87 -1.04 12.12
C ASN A 440 -10.56 -1.81 12.39
N ILE A 441 -10.29 -2.07 13.66
CA ILE A 441 -9.20 -2.92 14.13
C ILE A 441 -9.81 -4.22 14.65
N ASN A 442 -9.42 -5.34 14.05
CA ASN A 442 -9.89 -6.65 14.46
C ASN A 442 -8.78 -7.35 15.23
N CYS A 443 -9.14 -8.07 16.29
CA CYS A 443 -8.22 -8.94 16.99
C CYS A 443 -8.82 -10.33 17.14
N ASN A 444 -8.15 -11.35 16.61
CA ASN A 444 -8.60 -12.74 16.68
C ASN A 444 -7.46 -13.64 17.11
N ALA A 445 -7.79 -14.79 17.68
CA ALA A 445 -6.84 -15.82 18.00
C ALA A 445 -7.03 -17.04 17.11
N ILE A 446 -5.92 -17.59 16.60
CA ILE A 446 -5.90 -18.94 16.03
C ILE A 446 -5.39 -19.85 17.15
N CYS A 447 -6.06 -20.99 17.36
CA CYS A 447 -5.73 -21.96 18.41
C CYS A 447 -5.30 -23.29 17.76
N PRO A 448 -4.02 -23.42 17.33
CA PRO A 448 -3.56 -24.65 16.69
C PRO A 448 -3.45 -25.81 17.68
N GLY A 449 -3.81 -27.01 17.20
CA GLY A 449 -3.40 -28.27 17.83
C GLY A 449 -1.95 -28.61 17.51
N TYR A 450 -1.65 -29.90 17.31
CA TYR A 450 -0.30 -30.31 16.90
C TYR A 450 -0.02 -29.94 15.45
N VAL A 451 0.97 -29.06 15.26
CA VAL A 451 1.47 -28.61 13.96
C VAL A 451 2.76 -29.33 13.64
N ARG A 452 2.88 -29.87 12.43
CA ARG A 452 4.13 -30.54 12.02
C ARG A 452 5.21 -29.49 11.77
N THR A 453 6.28 -29.55 12.55
CA THR A 453 7.45 -28.69 12.44
C THR A 453 8.71 -29.54 12.59
N PRO A 454 9.90 -29.07 12.17
CA PRO A 454 11.15 -29.82 12.35
C PRO A 454 11.41 -30.23 13.82
N LEU A 455 10.94 -29.41 14.77
CA LEU A 455 11.01 -29.72 16.21
C LEU A 455 10.12 -30.91 16.57
N VAL A 456 8.90 -30.98 16.04
CA VAL A 456 7.98 -32.11 16.26
C VAL A 456 8.50 -33.39 15.59
N ASP A 457 9.12 -33.30 14.41
CA ASP A 457 9.73 -34.46 13.76
C ASP A 457 10.90 -35.05 14.59
N ALA A 458 11.66 -34.20 15.30
CA ALA A 458 12.65 -34.67 16.28
C ALA A 458 11.99 -35.34 17.49
N GLN A 459 10.94 -34.73 18.05
CA GLN A 459 10.20 -35.31 19.18
C GLN A 459 9.52 -36.63 18.85
N ILE A 460 9.00 -36.79 17.63
CA ILE A 460 8.41 -38.06 17.17
C ILE A 460 9.44 -39.19 17.27
N ARG A 461 10.68 -38.94 16.83
CA ARG A 461 11.78 -39.91 16.92
C ARG A 461 12.15 -40.26 18.36
N ASP A 462 12.23 -39.26 19.23
CA ASP A 462 12.59 -39.46 20.63
C ASP A 462 11.48 -40.19 21.40
N GLN A 463 10.22 -39.83 21.15
CA GLN A 463 9.06 -40.48 21.77
C GLN A 463 8.84 -41.90 21.26
N ALA A 464 9.08 -42.16 19.97
CA ALA A 464 9.07 -43.51 19.42
C ALA A 464 10.07 -44.41 20.17
N LYS A 465 11.29 -43.90 20.41
CA LYS A 465 12.31 -44.60 21.20
C LYS A 465 11.92 -44.78 22.67
N SER A 466 11.39 -43.76 23.33
CA SER A 466 11.06 -43.84 24.76
C SER A 466 9.84 -44.72 25.05
N HIS A 467 8.93 -44.85 24.08
CA HIS A 467 7.73 -45.69 24.19
C HIS A 467 7.90 -47.08 23.55
N ASP A 468 9.07 -47.39 23.00
CA ASP A 468 9.37 -48.65 22.30
C ASP A 468 8.34 -49.00 21.22
N ILE A 469 7.95 -47.99 20.42
CA ILE A 469 6.99 -48.13 19.31
C ILE A 469 7.50 -47.44 18.06
N SER A 470 6.96 -47.81 16.90
CA SER A 470 7.32 -47.16 15.64
C SER A 470 6.88 -45.69 15.59
N GLU A 471 7.55 -44.86 14.77
CA GLU A 471 7.12 -43.48 14.53
C GLU A 471 5.68 -43.41 13.97
N ALA A 472 5.30 -44.39 13.15
CA ALA A 472 3.95 -44.51 12.61
C ALA A 472 2.90 -44.76 13.71
N GLU A 473 3.27 -45.44 14.80
CA GLU A 473 2.39 -45.70 15.93
C GLU A 473 2.40 -44.58 16.98
N VAL A 474 3.55 -43.92 17.21
CA VAL A 474 3.66 -42.83 18.20
C VAL A 474 2.84 -41.62 17.79
N ILE A 475 2.74 -41.34 16.49
CA ILE A 475 1.97 -40.21 15.95
C ILE A 475 0.50 -40.27 16.37
N PRO A 476 -0.29 -41.31 16.05
CA PRO A 476 -1.70 -41.37 16.44
C PRO A 476 -1.90 -41.64 17.94
N ARG A 477 -0.99 -42.37 18.60
CA ARG A 477 -1.16 -42.78 20.01
C ARG A 477 -0.75 -41.73 21.02
N VAL A 478 0.26 -40.92 20.72
CA VAL A 478 0.83 -39.94 21.67
C VAL A 478 0.54 -38.51 21.22
N PHE A 479 0.94 -38.14 19.99
CA PHE A 479 0.80 -36.76 19.52
C PHE A 479 -0.63 -36.41 19.16
N LEU A 480 -1.30 -37.25 18.38
CA LEU A 480 -2.63 -36.99 17.85
C LEU A 480 -3.72 -37.74 18.62
N GLN A 481 -3.42 -38.20 19.85
CA GLN A 481 -4.34 -38.97 20.68
C GLN A 481 -5.68 -38.26 20.81
N LYS A 482 -5.63 -36.96 21.11
CA LYS A 482 -6.81 -36.11 21.34
C LYS A 482 -7.39 -35.49 20.07
N HIS A 483 -6.67 -35.52 18.94
CA HIS A 483 -7.23 -35.05 17.67
C HIS A 483 -8.25 -36.08 17.13
N SER A 484 -9.43 -35.64 16.71
CA SER A 484 -10.38 -36.51 15.99
C SER A 484 -9.86 -36.87 14.59
N VAL A 485 -9.33 -35.87 13.88
CA VAL A 485 -8.62 -36.04 12.62
C VAL A 485 -7.16 -36.38 12.92
N LYS A 486 -6.75 -37.63 12.67
CA LYS A 486 -5.39 -38.14 12.93
C LYS A 486 -4.35 -37.66 11.91
N LYS A 487 -4.33 -36.34 11.67
CA LYS A 487 -3.32 -35.64 10.88
C LYS A 487 -2.84 -34.41 11.65
N PHE A 488 -1.56 -34.11 11.49
CA PHE A 488 -1.01 -32.85 11.96
C PHE A 488 -1.67 -31.69 11.21
N VAL A 489 -1.81 -30.57 11.90
CA VAL A 489 -2.26 -29.31 11.32
C VAL A 489 -1.16 -28.80 10.37
N PRO A 490 -1.47 -28.55 9.08
CA PRO A 490 -0.51 -27.95 8.16
C PRO A 490 -0.20 -26.50 8.55
N VAL A 491 1.05 -26.07 8.43
CA VAL A 491 1.41 -24.67 8.72
C VAL A 491 0.73 -23.72 7.73
N GLU A 492 0.57 -24.14 6.48
CA GLU A 492 -0.11 -23.40 5.43
C GLU A 492 -1.58 -23.15 5.77
N LEU A 493 -2.24 -24.08 6.47
CA LEU A 493 -3.62 -23.89 6.91
C LEU A 493 -3.72 -22.73 7.92
N ILE A 494 -2.76 -22.66 8.86
CA ILE A 494 -2.68 -21.56 9.83
C ILE A 494 -2.40 -20.23 9.10
N GLY A 495 -1.44 -20.23 8.17
CA GLY A 495 -1.13 -19.05 7.36
C GLY A 495 -2.32 -18.57 6.52
N ASN A 496 -3.03 -19.48 5.85
CA ASN A 496 -4.19 -19.15 5.03
C ASN A 496 -5.34 -18.61 5.88
N LEU A 497 -5.58 -19.18 7.06
CA LEU A 497 -6.55 -18.64 8.01
C LEU A 497 -6.11 -17.24 8.49
N ALA A 498 -4.83 -17.04 8.80
CA ALA A 498 -4.33 -15.73 9.19
C ALA A 498 -4.49 -14.68 8.08
N VAL A 499 -4.31 -15.05 6.81
CA VAL A 499 -4.60 -14.16 5.66
C VAL A 499 -6.10 -13.86 5.56
N LEU A 500 -6.98 -14.85 5.76
CA LEU A 500 -8.42 -14.62 5.82
C LEU A 500 -8.79 -13.63 6.93
N LEU A 501 -8.22 -13.81 8.13
CA LEU A 501 -8.42 -12.91 9.28
C LEU A 501 -7.79 -11.53 9.08
N ALA A 502 -6.79 -11.41 8.21
CA ALA A 502 -6.19 -10.16 7.81
C ALA A 502 -6.96 -9.46 6.68
N ASP A 503 -7.86 -10.16 6.00
CA ASP A 503 -8.61 -9.60 4.90
C ASP A 503 -9.55 -8.49 5.38
N GLU A 504 -9.75 -7.47 4.55
CA GLU A 504 -10.62 -6.36 4.87
C GLU A 504 -12.09 -6.80 4.99
N ASN A 505 -12.50 -7.81 4.21
CA ASN A 505 -13.85 -8.36 4.22
C ASN A 505 -14.14 -9.19 5.48
N SER A 506 -13.12 -9.49 6.30
CA SER A 506 -13.28 -10.13 7.60
C SER A 506 -13.56 -9.14 8.74
N ALA A 507 -13.85 -7.86 8.45
CA ALA A 507 -14.02 -6.80 9.45
C ALA A 507 -15.09 -7.09 10.53
N THR A 508 -16.06 -7.98 10.30
CA THR A 508 -17.04 -8.39 11.31
C THR A 508 -16.59 -9.56 12.18
N LEU A 509 -15.49 -10.23 11.83
CA LEU A 509 -14.90 -11.33 12.58
C LEU A 509 -13.85 -10.75 13.54
N THR A 510 -14.21 -10.54 14.80
CA THR A 510 -13.31 -10.00 15.83
C THR A 510 -13.61 -10.62 17.20
N GLY A 511 -12.61 -10.69 18.07
CA GLY A 511 -12.72 -11.21 19.44
C GLY A 511 -12.85 -12.72 19.54
N THR A 512 -12.72 -13.45 18.43
CA THR A 512 -12.91 -14.90 18.40
C THR A 512 -11.61 -15.67 18.63
N ALA A 513 -11.73 -16.86 19.23
CA ALA A 513 -10.69 -17.85 19.32
C ALA A 513 -11.08 -19.03 18.42
N ILE A 514 -10.35 -19.25 17.34
CA ILE A 514 -10.69 -20.21 16.29
C ILE A 514 -9.83 -21.48 16.47
N PRO A 515 -10.42 -22.61 16.87
CA PRO A 515 -9.72 -23.89 16.95
C PRO A 515 -9.28 -24.37 15.56
N VAL A 516 -8.01 -24.75 15.44
CA VAL A 516 -7.44 -25.45 14.27
C VAL A 516 -6.64 -26.63 14.79
N ASP A 517 -7.35 -27.63 15.32
CA ASP A 517 -6.75 -28.67 16.18
C ASP A 517 -7.17 -30.09 15.79
N GLY A 518 -7.69 -30.27 14.57
CA GLY A 518 -8.16 -31.57 14.11
C GLY A 518 -9.38 -32.08 14.89
N GLY A 519 -10.20 -31.20 15.48
CA GLY A 519 -11.38 -31.58 16.24
C GLY A 519 -11.04 -32.11 17.64
N TRP A 520 -9.94 -31.62 18.23
CA TRP A 520 -9.63 -31.88 19.64
C TRP A 520 -10.61 -31.10 20.53
N SER A 521 -10.87 -29.82 20.26
CA SER A 521 -11.78 -29.00 21.07
C SER A 521 -13.27 -29.34 20.95
N ALA A 522 -13.65 -30.32 20.11
CA ALA A 522 -15.06 -30.65 19.88
C ALA A 522 -15.66 -31.60 20.93
N GLN A 523 -14.83 -32.13 21.83
CA GLN A 523 -15.18 -33.15 22.82
C GLN A 523 -15.49 -32.60 24.20
#